data_AF-A0A9E3FC87-F1
#
_entry.id   AF-A0A9E3FC87-F1
#
_cell.length_a   1.000
_cell.length_b   1.000
_cell.length_c   1.000
_cell.angle_alpha   90.00
_cell.angle_beta   90.00
_cell.angle_gamma   90.00
#
_symmetry.space_group_name_H-M   'P 1'
#
loop_
_entity.id
_entity.type
_entity.pdbx_description
1 polymer ?
#
loop_
_entity_poly.entity_id
_entity_poly.type
_entity_poly.pdbx_seq_one_letter_code
_entity_poly.pdbx_strand_id
1 'polypeptide(L)'
;MNIRAVGDAILDDFFTVTGSDIPPDVVLEFTTAAGVRQLPADFARPHLAYVESLSSLPAGDATLRLTSQSANAASNVVPVTVRAGPPPQAARLLHAGEDKPHPYTIAIVANPLIASHPQGVAAFRPDPILTAAPRFRRAVTRCLKGLFAGAEDALVAEDVLRRDNIDARMRLVTVFRTPLPGGPSTPLREANSLIEQAPDNARAGLRLEQLAGFLAKFPTGAGETKADVVIVLNNSETLNGSFSIPTQDDAERGGESYSFDDKERKHCHFASAPGCSSLHIRNVDLDSPTVIHEFCHAASELNNGWIMDTSINMQPGTRFAVNQKHRADAKDAVPPDFATYNGTTFRSNPVRFDGTPYPTHWTAYHPEPLDGRQRSLMDDWQGKPDRLRCRLDRLTYTWLRDRLNVKLSRQG
;
A
#
# COMPACT_ATOMS: atom_id res chain seq x y z
N MET A 1 -7.66 27.45 4.08
CA MET A 1 -6.73 26.38 3.66
C MET A 1 -5.72 26.94 2.68
N ASN A 2 -4.43 26.62 2.83
CA ASN A 2 -3.41 26.92 1.83
C ASN A 2 -3.12 25.66 1.02
N ILE A 3 -3.32 25.71 -0.29
CA ILE A 3 -3.23 24.57 -1.19
C ILE A 3 -2.18 24.77 -2.28
N ARG A 4 -1.69 23.65 -2.83
CA ARG A 4 -0.83 23.59 -4.01
C ARG A 4 -1.23 22.40 -4.88
N ALA A 5 -1.19 22.56 -6.19
CA ALA A 5 -1.34 21.43 -7.12
C ALA A 5 -0.08 20.56 -7.11
N VAL A 6 -0.25 19.24 -7.25
CA VAL A 6 0.85 18.28 -7.39
C VAL A 6 0.90 17.78 -8.83
N GLY A 7 1.93 18.19 -9.56
CA GLY A 7 2.12 17.85 -10.96
C GLY A 7 1.11 18.53 -11.90
N ASP A 8 1.07 18.06 -13.15
CA ASP A 8 0.23 18.64 -14.21
C ASP A 8 -1.23 18.18 -14.09
N ALA A 9 -2.16 19.12 -14.33
CA ALA A 9 -3.58 18.81 -14.54
C ALA A 9 -3.78 18.30 -15.97
N ILE A 10 -4.09 17.02 -16.13
CA ILE A 10 -4.22 16.36 -17.44
C ILE A 10 -5.59 15.68 -17.52
N LEU A 11 -6.28 15.86 -18.64
CA LEU A 11 -7.54 15.17 -18.93
C LEU A 11 -7.33 13.66 -18.93
N ASP A 12 -8.30 12.91 -18.43
CA ASP A 12 -8.23 11.46 -18.31
C ASP A 12 -7.02 10.95 -17.51
N ASP A 13 -6.49 11.75 -16.58
CA ASP A 13 -5.47 11.33 -15.63
C ASP A 13 -5.77 11.84 -14.21
N PHE A 14 -5.00 11.34 -13.25
CA PHE A 14 -5.05 11.75 -11.85
C PHE A 14 -4.75 13.24 -11.69
N PHE A 15 -5.40 13.85 -10.71
CA PHE A 15 -5.01 15.15 -10.23
C PHE A 15 -5.04 15.19 -8.71
N THR A 16 -4.07 15.88 -8.14
CA THR A 16 -3.84 15.86 -6.71
C THR A 16 -3.46 17.24 -6.20
N VAL A 17 -3.98 17.57 -5.03
CA VAL A 17 -3.81 18.85 -4.36
C VAL A 17 -3.33 18.57 -2.95
N THR A 18 -2.24 19.21 -2.54
CA THR A 18 -1.75 19.14 -1.16
C THR A 18 -2.06 20.43 -0.42
N GLY A 19 -2.16 20.34 0.90
CA GLY A 19 -2.45 21.49 1.74
C GLY A 19 -2.45 21.14 3.22
N SER A 20 -3.20 21.93 3.99
CA SER A 20 -3.45 21.72 5.42
C SER A 20 -4.94 21.87 5.69
N ASP A 21 -5.41 21.12 6.68
CA ASP A 21 -6.79 21.10 7.17
C ASP A 21 -7.84 20.90 6.07
N ILE A 22 -7.51 20.07 5.08
CA ILE A 22 -8.44 19.68 4.00
C ILE A 22 -9.54 18.78 4.57
N PRO A 23 -10.82 19.19 4.52
CA PRO A 23 -11.94 18.39 5.01
C PRO A 23 -12.19 17.14 4.15
N PRO A 24 -12.79 16.07 4.70
CA PRO A 24 -13.09 14.86 3.95
C PRO A 24 -14.11 15.06 2.82
N ASP A 25 -15.03 16.02 2.95
CA ASP A 25 -16.07 16.34 1.96
C ASP A 25 -15.65 17.40 0.93
N VAL A 26 -14.34 17.59 0.72
CA VAL A 26 -13.82 18.67 -0.12
C VAL A 26 -14.19 18.51 -1.59
N VAL A 27 -14.54 19.63 -2.21
CA VAL A 27 -14.84 19.77 -3.64
C VAL A 27 -13.78 20.65 -4.29
N LEU A 28 -13.19 20.15 -5.38
CA LEU A 28 -12.29 20.90 -6.26
C LEU A 28 -13.14 21.73 -7.22
N GLU A 29 -13.10 23.04 -7.06
CA GLU A 29 -13.77 24.00 -7.93
C GLU A 29 -12.79 24.57 -8.96
N PHE A 30 -13.02 24.26 -10.22
CA PHE A 30 -12.29 24.79 -11.37
C PHE A 30 -13.10 25.89 -12.03
N THR A 31 -12.56 27.11 -12.06
CA THR A 31 -13.12 28.21 -12.87
C THR A 31 -12.36 28.28 -14.18
N THR A 32 -13.09 28.10 -15.28
CA THR A 32 -12.58 28.11 -16.66
C THR A 32 -13.27 29.20 -17.48
N ALA A 33 -12.82 29.44 -18.71
CA ALA A 33 -13.56 30.30 -19.65
C ALA A 33 -14.98 29.78 -19.95
N ALA A 34 -15.23 28.48 -19.80
CA ALA A 34 -16.55 27.85 -19.97
C ALA A 34 -17.41 27.87 -18.69
N GLY A 35 -16.95 28.55 -17.63
CA GLY A 35 -17.62 28.66 -16.34
C GLY A 35 -17.00 27.76 -15.27
N VAL A 36 -17.74 27.59 -14.17
CA VAL A 36 -17.32 26.83 -12.99
C VAL A 36 -17.66 25.34 -13.15
N ARG A 37 -16.74 24.48 -12.74
CA ARG A 37 -16.91 23.03 -12.64
C ARG A 37 -16.51 22.57 -11.26
N GLN A 38 -17.33 21.73 -10.65
CA GLN A 38 -17.11 21.20 -9.30
C GLN A 38 -16.90 19.70 -9.37
N LEU A 39 -15.78 19.23 -8.82
CA LEU A 39 -15.41 17.82 -8.77
C LEU A 39 -15.23 17.43 -7.29
N PRO A 40 -16.10 16.58 -6.71
CA PRO A 40 -15.84 16.01 -5.40
C PRO A 40 -14.50 15.27 -5.41
N ALA A 41 -13.74 15.38 -4.33
CA ALA A 41 -12.54 14.55 -4.19
C ALA A 41 -12.94 13.07 -4.12
N ASP A 42 -12.27 12.23 -4.91
CA ASP A 42 -12.44 10.78 -4.83
C ASP A 42 -11.82 10.25 -3.53
N PHE A 43 -10.78 10.91 -3.03
CA PHE A 43 -10.12 10.62 -1.76
C PHE A 43 -9.58 11.91 -1.14
N ALA A 44 -9.79 12.08 0.17
CA ALA A 44 -9.32 13.25 0.91
C ALA A 44 -8.75 12.87 2.29
N ARG A 45 -7.70 13.57 2.68
CA ARG A 45 -7.07 13.58 4.01
C ARG A 45 -6.70 15.02 4.35
N PRO A 46 -6.42 15.33 5.63
CA PRO A 46 -6.11 16.71 6.04
C PRO A 46 -4.98 17.39 5.24
N HIS A 47 -4.08 16.62 4.63
CA HIS A 47 -2.95 17.12 3.84
C HIS A 47 -3.07 16.89 2.33
N LEU A 48 -4.14 16.24 1.85
CA LEU A 48 -4.23 15.69 0.49
C LEU A 48 -5.67 15.61 -0.01
N ALA A 49 -5.96 16.14 -1.20
CA ALA A 49 -7.18 15.88 -1.95
C ALA A 49 -6.82 15.29 -3.32
N TYR A 50 -7.53 14.25 -3.73
CA TYR A 50 -7.23 13.48 -4.92
C TYR A 50 -8.50 13.26 -5.75
N VAL A 51 -8.38 13.41 -7.07
CA VAL A 51 -9.40 13.03 -8.05
C VAL A 51 -8.82 12.05 -9.07
N GLU A 52 -9.58 11.01 -9.38
CA GLU A 52 -9.22 9.90 -10.25
C GLU A 52 -9.12 10.34 -11.72
N SER A 53 -9.90 11.34 -12.12
CA SER A 53 -9.96 11.81 -13.51
C SER A 53 -10.46 13.25 -13.61
N LEU A 54 -9.84 14.03 -14.50
CA LEU A 54 -10.30 15.36 -14.91
C LEU A 54 -11.15 15.37 -16.19
N SER A 55 -11.65 14.23 -16.63
CA SER A 55 -12.32 14.05 -17.93
C SER A 55 -13.55 14.92 -18.19
N SER A 56 -14.16 15.50 -17.16
CA SER A 56 -15.30 16.41 -17.26
C SER A 56 -14.91 17.89 -17.42
N LEU A 57 -13.61 18.23 -17.32
CA LEU A 57 -13.10 19.57 -17.52
C LEU A 57 -12.75 19.84 -19.00
N PRO A 58 -12.90 21.08 -19.49
CA PRO A 58 -12.28 21.48 -20.75
C PRO A 58 -10.76 21.65 -20.58
N ALA A 59 -10.00 21.41 -21.64
CA ALA A 59 -8.59 21.81 -21.69
C ALA A 59 -8.47 23.35 -21.77
N GLY A 60 -7.41 23.89 -21.19
CA GLY A 60 -7.11 25.32 -21.16
C GLY A 60 -6.73 25.82 -19.77
N ASP A 61 -6.55 27.14 -19.66
CA ASP A 61 -6.26 27.79 -18.39
C ASP A 61 -7.48 27.79 -17.48
N ALA A 62 -7.23 27.53 -16.21
CA ALA A 62 -8.23 27.51 -15.17
C ALA A 62 -7.65 28.05 -13.86
N THR A 63 -8.54 28.36 -12.92
CA THR A 63 -8.16 28.56 -11.52
C THR A 63 -8.84 27.51 -10.66
N LEU A 64 -8.08 26.94 -9.72
CA LEU A 64 -8.53 25.93 -8.79
C LEU A 64 -8.72 26.52 -7.39
N ARG A 65 -9.81 26.14 -6.73
CA ARG A 65 -10.02 26.34 -5.29
C ARG A 65 -10.59 25.06 -4.67
N LEU A 66 -10.26 24.76 -3.43
CA LEU A 66 -10.96 23.78 -2.63
C LEU A 66 -12.08 24.44 -1.83
N THR A 67 -13.24 23.79 -1.77
CA THR A 67 -14.39 24.22 -0.98
C THR A 67 -14.94 23.04 -0.18
N SER A 68 -15.47 23.29 1.02
CA SER A 68 -16.17 22.28 1.83
C SER A 68 -17.40 22.93 2.44
N GLN A 69 -18.55 22.27 2.27
CA GLN A 69 -19.81 22.75 2.82
C GLN A 69 -19.88 22.48 4.33
N SER A 70 -19.49 21.28 4.77
CA SER A 70 -19.56 20.92 6.19
C SER A 70 -18.65 21.77 7.06
N ALA A 71 -17.46 22.15 6.55
CA ALA A 71 -16.52 22.99 7.27
C ALA A 71 -16.74 24.50 7.04
N ASN A 72 -17.68 24.90 6.17
CA ASN A 72 -17.84 26.28 5.70
C ASN A 72 -16.49 26.93 5.31
N ALA A 73 -15.67 26.19 4.56
CA ALA A 73 -14.27 26.51 4.32
C ALA A 73 -13.94 26.64 2.83
N ALA A 74 -13.00 27.53 2.52
CA ALA A 74 -12.44 27.71 1.19
C ALA A 74 -10.90 27.84 1.25
N SER A 75 -10.21 27.42 0.20
CA SER A 75 -8.77 27.63 0.06
C SER A 75 -8.41 28.94 -0.64
N ASN A 76 -7.11 29.24 -0.72
CA ASN A 76 -6.60 30.15 -1.74
C ASN A 76 -6.90 29.62 -3.15
N VAL A 77 -6.86 30.53 -4.13
CA VAL A 77 -6.99 30.21 -5.56
C VAL A 77 -5.60 29.91 -6.13
N VAL A 78 -5.49 28.84 -6.92
CA VAL A 78 -4.24 28.41 -7.57
C VAL A 78 -4.45 28.38 -9.09
N PRO A 79 -3.57 29.03 -9.89
CA PRO A 79 -3.63 28.90 -11.33
C PRO A 79 -3.22 27.48 -11.75
N VAL A 80 -3.97 26.89 -12.68
CA VAL A 80 -3.67 25.57 -13.25
C VAL A 80 -3.98 25.58 -14.75
N THR A 81 -3.21 24.85 -15.55
CA THR A 81 -3.52 24.65 -16.96
C THR A 81 -3.91 23.19 -17.17
N VAL A 82 -5.15 22.95 -17.57
CA VAL A 82 -5.68 21.61 -17.86
C VAL A 82 -5.26 21.23 -19.27
N ARG A 83 -4.45 20.18 -19.42
CA ARG A 83 -3.91 19.73 -20.71
C ARG A 83 -4.68 18.52 -21.23
N ALA A 84 -4.88 18.48 -22.55
CA ALA A 84 -5.29 17.27 -23.24
C ALA A 84 -4.08 16.42 -23.63
N GLY A 85 -4.30 15.12 -23.87
CA GLY A 85 -3.27 14.19 -24.33
C GLY A 85 -2.67 13.34 -23.22
N PRO A 86 -1.73 12.44 -23.58
CA PRO A 86 -1.14 11.53 -22.60
C PRO A 86 -0.25 12.27 -21.60
N PRO A 87 -0.09 11.74 -20.38
CA PRO A 87 0.82 12.31 -19.41
C PRO A 87 2.27 12.35 -19.95
N PRO A 88 3.02 13.42 -19.68
CA PRO A 88 4.39 13.57 -20.19
C PRO A 88 5.37 12.57 -19.54
N GLN A 89 5.00 12.01 -18.38
CA GLN A 89 5.80 11.07 -17.61
C GLN A 89 4.94 9.86 -17.22
N ALA A 90 5.56 8.67 -17.25
CA ALA A 90 4.90 7.45 -16.81
C ALA A 90 4.75 7.36 -15.27
N ALA A 91 5.67 8.00 -14.53
CA ALA A 91 5.53 8.15 -13.08
C ALA A 91 4.83 9.46 -12.75
N ARG A 92 3.87 9.38 -11.82
CA ARG A 92 3.17 10.53 -11.25
C ARG A 92 3.43 10.57 -9.75
N LEU A 93 3.87 11.73 -9.26
CA LEU A 93 3.85 12.02 -7.83
C LEU A 93 2.41 12.33 -7.43
N LEU A 94 1.88 11.58 -6.47
CA LEU A 94 0.54 11.83 -5.91
C LEU A 94 0.66 12.68 -4.65
N HIS A 95 1.59 12.33 -3.77
CA HIS A 95 1.87 13.09 -2.55
C HIS A 95 3.38 13.13 -2.32
N ALA A 96 3.93 14.32 -2.06
CA ALA A 96 5.36 14.49 -1.84
C ALA A 96 5.82 13.92 -0.49
N GLY A 97 4.92 13.87 0.50
CA GLY A 97 5.27 13.59 1.88
C GLY A 97 5.97 14.76 2.56
N GLU A 98 6.75 14.45 3.59
CA GLU A 98 7.63 15.40 4.27
C GLU A 98 8.81 15.76 3.36
N ASP A 99 9.24 17.02 3.35
CA ASP A 99 10.38 17.48 2.56
C ASP A 99 11.68 16.97 3.18
N LYS A 100 12.19 15.86 2.66
CA LYS A 100 13.46 15.27 3.08
C LYS A 100 14.12 14.49 1.93
N PRO A 101 15.46 14.32 1.96
CA PRO A 101 16.19 13.67 0.87
C PRO A 101 15.75 12.22 0.59
N HIS A 102 15.31 11.51 1.62
CA HIS A 102 14.92 10.10 1.53
C HIS A 102 13.54 9.85 2.18
N PRO A 103 12.45 10.21 1.49
CA PRO A 103 11.11 10.00 2.02
C PRO A 103 10.73 8.53 2.03
N TYR A 104 9.98 8.08 3.05
CA TYR A 104 9.37 6.74 3.03
C TYR A 104 8.35 6.69 1.91
N THR A 105 8.57 5.83 0.93
CA THR A 105 7.85 5.90 -0.35
C THR A 105 7.04 4.64 -0.59
N ILE A 106 5.76 4.82 -0.87
CA ILE A 106 4.86 3.76 -1.37
C ILE A 106 4.64 4.02 -2.86
N ALA A 107 4.97 3.03 -3.69
CA ALA A 107 4.76 3.08 -5.13
C ALA A 107 3.64 2.13 -5.55
N ILE A 108 2.64 2.62 -6.29
CA ILE A 108 1.61 1.78 -6.92
C ILE A 108 1.92 1.67 -8.41
N VAL A 109 2.14 0.47 -8.91
CA VAL A 109 2.74 0.24 -10.23
C VAL A 109 1.86 -0.66 -11.06
N ALA A 110 1.55 -0.26 -12.30
CA ALA A 110 0.98 -1.18 -13.27
C ALA A 110 2.05 -2.17 -13.73
N ASN A 111 1.82 -3.46 -13.51
CA ASN A 111 2.72 -4.50 -13.98
C ASN A 111 2.83 -4.45 -15.51
N PRO A 112 4.03 -4.33 -16.10
CA PRO A 112 4.15 -4.29 -17.56
C PRO A 112 4.08 -5.68 -18.21
N LEU A 113 4.75 -6.65 -17.60
CA LEU A 113 4.94 -7.99 -18.14
C LEU A 113 4.78 -9.05 -17.05
N ILE A 114 4.24 -10.19 -17.45
CA ILE A 114 4.11 -11.38 -16.63
C ILE A 114 5.15 -12.38 -17.13
N ALA A 115 6.07 -12.78 -16.27
CA ALA A 115 6.97 -13.88 -16.55
C ALA A 115 6.24 -15.21 -16.36
N SER A 116 6.51 -16.20 -17.19
CA SER A 116 6.10 -17.59 -17.01
C SER A 116 7.25 -18.50 -17.42
N HIS A 117 7.29 -19.71 -16.86
CA HIS A 117 8.35 -20.67 -17.13
C HIS A 117 7.79 -22.00 -17.69
N PRO A 118 7.03 -21.98 -18.80
CA PRO A 118 6.56 -23.21 -19.42
C PRO A 118 7.76 -24.09 -19.77
N GLN A 119 7.80 -25.31 -19.23
CA GLN A 119 8.87 -26.29 -19.47
C GLN A 119 10.28 -25.77 -19.09
N GLY A 120 10.36 -24.84 -18.12
CA GLY A 120 11.62 -24.28 -17.65
C GLY A 120 12.21 -23.17 -18.53
N VAL A 121 11.54 -22.79 -19.62
CA VAL A 121 11.98 -21.68 -20.49
C VAL A 121 11.22 -20.42 -20.11
N ALA A 122 11.95 -19.32 -19.83
CA ALA A 122 11.34 -18.04 -19.53
C ALA A 122 10.57 -17.49 -20.74
N ALA A 123 9.28 -17.23 -20.55
CA ALA A 123 8.39 -16.57 -21.48
C ALA A 123 7.82 -15.31 -20.82
N PHE A 124 7.60 -14.26 -21.61
CA PHE A 124 7.07 -12.99 -21.13
C PHE A 124 5.85 -12.61 -21.93
N ARG A 125 4.76 -12.25 -21.25
CA ARG A 125 3.53 -11.75 -21.88
C ARG A 125 3.15 -10.37 -21.33
N PRO A 126 2.62 -9.47 -22.18
CA PRO A 126 2.01 -8.22 -21.72
C PRO A 126 0.92 -8.48 -20.68
N ASP A 127 0.94 -7.69 -19.62
CA ASP A 127 -0.16 -7.65 -18.67
C ASP A 127 -1.30 -6.76 -19.23
N PRO A 128 -2.56 -7.23 -19.25
CA PRO A 128 -3.69 -6.43 -19.72
C PRO A 128 -3.91 -5.11 -18.96
N ILE A 129 -3.28 -4.91 -17.81
CA ILE A 129 -3.39 -3.65 -17.06
C ILE A 129 -2.90 -2.44 -17.87
N LEU A 130 -1.91 -2.63 -18.76
CA LEU A 130 -1.35 -1.54 -19.57
C LEU A 130 -2.31 -0.99 -20.63
N THR A 131 -3.36 -1.72 -21.01
CA THR A 131 -4.39 -1.21 -21.93
C THR A 131 -5.64 -0.76 -21.18
N ALA A 132 -5.66 -0.90 -19.85
CA ALA A 132 -6.81 -0.65 -18.99
C ALA A 132 -6.62 0.60 -18.11
N ALA A 133 -6.18 1.72 -18.69
CA ALA A 133 -5.88 2.94 -17.93
C ALA A 133 -6.99 3.39 -16.96
N PRO A 134 -8.29 3.43 -17.36
CA PRO A 134 -9.36 3.79 -16.42
C PRO A 134 -9.48 2.82 -15.24
N ARG A 135 -9.22 1.52 -15.44
CA ARG A 135 -9.24 0.53 -14.36
C ARG A 135 -8.04 0.66 -13.45
N PHE A 136 -6.86 0.93 -14.02
CA PHE A 136 -5.68 1.22 -13.22
C PHE A 136 -5.90 2.44 -12.31
N ARG A 137 -6.47 3.52 -12.85
CA ARG A 137 -6.73 4.72 -12.06
C ARG A 137 -7.68 4.47 -10.89
N ARG A 138 -8.78 3.76 -11.15
CA ARG A 138 -9.70 3.28 -10.12
C ARG A 138 -9.03 2.43 -9.06
N ALA A 139 -8.19 1.50 -9.47
CA ALA A 139 -7.45 0.65 -8.53
C ALA A 139 -6.47 1.47 -7.67
N VAL A 140 -5.83 2.52 -8.21
CA VAL A 140 -5.02 3.47 -7.42
C VAL A 140 -5.88 4.18 -6.38
N THR A 141 -7.02 4.77 -6.77
CA THR A 141 -7.98 5.40 -5.84
C THR A 141 -8.36 4.45 -4.71
N ARG A 142 -8.68 3.20 -5.05
CA ARG A 142 -9.07 2.16 -4.11
C ARG A 142 -7.92 1.73 -3.20
N CYS A 143 -6.68 1.69 -3.72
CA CYS A 143 -5.50 1.48 -2.88
C CYS A 143 -5.34 2.61 -1.86
N LEU A 144 -5.46 3.88 -2.27
CA LEU A 144 -5.37 5.02 -1.35
C LEU A 144 -6.46 4.95 -0.27
N LYS A 145 -7.70 4.61 -0.64
CA LYS A 145 -8.78 4.40 0.32
C LYS A 145 -8.49 3.24 1.28
N GLY A 146 -8.09 2.09 0.75
CA GLY A 146 -7.78 0.90 1.56
C GLY A 146 -6.64 1.14 2.55
N LEU A 147 -5.66 1.97 2.20
CA LEU A 147 -4.53 2.31 3.08
C LEU A 147 -4.85 3.43 4.08
N PHE A 148 -5.63 4.44 3.68
CA PHE A 148 -5.65 5.72 4.38
C PHE A 148 -7.05 6.27 4.68
N ALA A 149 -8.15 5.71 4.16
CA ALA A 149 -9.48 6.23 4.45
C ALA A 149 -9.84 6.11 5.94
N GLY A 150 -10.61 7.06 6.45
CA GLY A 150 -11.12 7.04 7.82
C GLY A 150 -12.29 6.07 8.00
N ALA A 151 -12.63 5.77 9.26
CA ALA A 151 -13.81 4.96 9.60
C ALA A 151 -15.13 5.62 9.17
N GLU A 152 -15.15 6.95 9.06
CA GLU A 152 -16.31 7.74 8.63
C GLU A 152 -16.61 7.56 7.12
N ASP A 153 -15.60 7.20 6.33
CA ASP A 153 -15.75 6.80 4.91
C ASP A 153 -15.95 5.28 4.74
N ALA A 154 -16.10 4.55 5.86
CA ALA A 154 -16.63 3.17 5.98
C ALA A 154 -15.96 2.05 5.16
N LEU A 155 -14.71 2.18 4.71
CA LEU A 155 -14.06 1.09 3.96
C LEU A 155 -13.15 0.19 4.79
N VAL A 156 -12.39 0.71 5.77
CA VAL A 156 -11.48 -0.13 6.59
C VAL A 156 -11.33 0.48 7.98
N ALA A 157 -11.56 -0.31 9.04
CA ALA A 157 -11.44 0.13 10.43
C ALA A 157 -9.98 0.24 10.92
N GLU A 158 -9.06 -0.50 10.30
CA GLU A 158 -7.63 -0.38 10.55
C GLU A 158 -7.16 1.07 10.37
N ASP A 159 -6.29 1.53 11.27
CA ASP A 159 -5.85 2.92 11.34
C ASP A 159 -4.35 3.10 11.47
N VAL A 160 -3.57 2.00 11.42
CA VAL A 160 -2.10 2.02 11.61
C VAL A 160 -1.37 3.06 10.76
N LEU A 161 -1.83 3.34 9.54
CA LEU A 161 -1.22 4.32 8.63
C LEU A 161 -1.74 5.75 8.76
N ARG A 162 -2.92 5.94 9.36
CA ARG A 162 -3.56 7.26 9.44
C ARG A 162 -3.54 7.87 10.84
N ARG A 163 -3.35 7.03 11.86
CA ARG A 163 -3.25 7.48 13.24
C ARG A 163 -2.10 8.45 13.37
N ASP A 164 -2.35 9.55 14.07
CA ASP A 164 -1.39 10.65 14.27
C ASP A 164 -0.90 11.28 12.95
N ASN A 165 -1.67 11.13 11.86
CA ASN A 165 -1.39 11.64 10.51
C ASN A 165 0.00 11.23 9.97
N ILE A 166 0.49 10.04 10.31
CA ILE A 166 1.81 9.59 9.83
C ILE A 166 1.88 9.45 8.30
N ASP A 167 0.75 9.22 7.64
CA ASP A 167 0.66 9.21 6.17
C ASP A 167 0.98 10.56 5.53
N ALA A 168 0.82 11.67 6.25
CA ALA A 168 1.24 12.99 5.76
C ALA A 168 2.74 13.07 5.46
N ARG A 169 3.54 12.21 6.12
CA ARG A 169 5.01 12.14 5.98
C ARG A 169 5.46 11.16 4.89
N MET A 170 4.54 10.39 4.31
CA MET A 170 4.82 9.37 3.29
C MET A 170 4.78 9.99 1.90
N ARG A 171 5.72 9.58 1.04
CA ARG A 171 5.66 9.90 -0.39
C ARG A 171 4.85 8.84 -1.11
N LEU A 172 3.91 9.27 -1.96
CA LEU A 172 3.06 8.41 -2.76
C LEU A 172 3.35 8.63 -4.24
N VAL A 173 3.72 7.56 -4.93
CA VAL A 173 4.02 7.58 -6.37
C VAL A 173 3.17 6.54 -7.06
N THR A 174 2.71 6.83 -8.28
CA THR A 174 2.12 5.83 -9.16
C THR A 174 2.89 5.75 -10.47
N VAL A 175 3.01 4.55 -11.03
CA VAL A 175 3.69 4.32 -12.32
C VAL A 175 2.73 3.60 -13.26
N PHE A 176 2.36 4.28 -14.34
CA PHE A 176 1.54 3.76 -15.42
C PHE A 176 2.20 4.08 -16.75
N ARG A 177 2.54 3.04 -17.52
CA ARG A 177 3.29 3.21 -18.78
C ARG A 177 2.56 2.56 -19.95
N THR A 178 2.09 3.38 -20.88
CA THR A 178 1.35 2.92 -22.05
C THR A 178 1.90 3.53 -23.34
N PRO A 179 2.41 2.72 -24.30
CA PRO A 179 3.19 1.49 -24.18
C PRO A 179 4.68 1.80 -23.88
N LEU A 180 5.57 0.81 -23.91
CA LEU A 180 7.01 1.05 -23.81
C LEU A 180 7.50 2.02 -24.93
N PRO A 181 8.27 3.10 -24.63
CA PRO A 181 9.04 3.82 -25.64
C PRO A 181 9.85 2.89 -26.53
N GLY A 182 9.52 2.93 -27.81
CA GLY A 182 10.06 2.08 -28.88
C GLY A 182 8.99 1.38 -29.72
N GLY A 183 7.70 1.51 -29.38
CA GLY A 183 6.62 0.85 -30.14
C GLY A 183 6.59 -0.66 -29.89
N PRO A 184 5.85 -1.45 -30.70
CA PRO A 184 5.76 -2.91 -30.58
C PRO A 184 7.12 -3.64 -30.69
N SER A 185 8.20 -2.93 -31.03
CA SER A 185 9.57 -3.44 -31.14
C SER A 185 10.46 -3.17 -29.92
N THR A 186 9.97 -2.54 -28.84
CA THR A 186 10.71 -2.53 -27.57
C THR A 186 10.73 -3.95 -27.02
N PRO A 187 11.89 -4.63 -26.91
CA PRO A 187 11.86 -6.06 -26.64
C PRO A 187 11.23 -6.30 -25.27
N LEU A 188 10.36 -7.32 -25.20
CA LEU A 188 9.85 -7.86 -23.94
C LEU A 188 11.04 -8.44 -23.19
N ARG A 189 11.71 -7.61 -22.38
CA ARG A 189 12.87 -8.01 -21.60
C ARG A 189 12.44 -8.28 -20.18
N GLU A 190 13.06 -9.30 -19.62
CA GLU A 190 12.99 -9.74 -18.23
C GLU A 190 12.95 -8.57 -17.23
N ALA A 191 13.77 -7.54 -17.46
CA ALA A 191 13.91 -6.36 -16.62
C ALA A 191 12.65 -5.48 -16.48
N ASN A 192 11.53 -5.84 -17.13
CA ASN A 192 10.25 -5.15 -17.06
C ASN A 192 9.12 -6.04 -16.52
N SER A 193 9.36 -7.32 -16.21
CA SER A 193 8.35 -8.16 -15.52
C SER A 193 8.52 -8.06 -14.02
N LEU A 194 7.48 -7.61 -13.32
CA LEU A 194 7.51 -7.47 -11.86
C LEU A 194 6.84 -8.65 -11.16
N ILE A 195 6.02 -9.40 -11.90
CA ILE A 195 5.37 -10.61 -11.42
C ILE A 195 5.76 -11.80 -12.29
N GLU A 196 5.75 -12.98 -11.68
CA GLU A 196 5.90 -14.27 -12.33
C GLU A 196 4.71 -15.16 -12.04
N GLN A 197 4.38 -16.05 -12.96
CA GLN A 197 3.37 -17.08 -12.75
C GLN A 197 3.98 -18.20 -11.91
N ALA A 198 3.42 -18.43 -10.72
CA ALA A 198 3.83 -19.52 -9.86
C ALA A 198 3.56 -20.89 -10.52
N PRO A 199 4.26 -21.97 -10.10
CA PRO A 199 4.09 -23.31 -10.68
C PRO A 199 2.67 -23.87 -10.58
N ASP A 200 1.88 -23.41 -9.60
CA ASP A 200 0.46 -23.79 -9.43
C ASP A 200 -0.49 -23.08 -10.40
N ASN A 201 0.03 -22.21 -11.27
CA ASN A 201 -0.67 -21.41 -12.28
C ASN A 201 -1.75 -20.46 -11.75
N ALA A 202 -1.94 -20.36 -10.43
CA ALA A 202 -2.99 -19.57 -9.82
C ALA A 202 -2.46 -18.32 -9.10
N ARG A 203 -1.19 -18.35 -8.67
CA ARG A 203 -0.59 -17.25 -7.90
C ARG A 203 0.44 -16.48 -8.70
N ALA A 204 0.52 -15.18 -8.42
CA ALA A 204 1.62 -14.35 -8.85
C ALA A 204 2.76 -14.49 -7.83
N GLY A 205 3.93 -14.93 -8.28
CA GLY A 205 5.20 -14.67 -7.61
C GLY A 205 5.67 -13.24 -7.88
N LEU A 206 6.58 -12.75 -7.03
CA LEU A 206 7.12 -11.40 -7.10
C LEU A 206 8.60 -11.44 -7.48
N ARG A 207 8.99 -10.60 -8.43
CA ARG A 207 10.36 -10.51 -8.95
C ARG A 207 11.13 -9.36 -8.33
N LEU A 208 11.50 -9.53 -7.06
CA LEU A 208 12.05 -8.46 -6.21
C LEU A 208 13.32 -7.82 -6.80
N GLU A 209 14.16 -8.63 -7.44
CA GLU A 209 15.42 -8.21 -8.03
C GLU A 209 15.23 -7.21 -9.19
N GLN A 210 14.03 -7.19 -9.79
CA GLN A 210 13.71 -6.27 -10.89
C GLN A 210 13.13 -4.93 -10.40
N LEU A 211 12.58 -4.87 -9.19
CA LEU A 211 11.79 -3.71 -8.73
C LEU A 211 12.60 -2.41 -8.68
N ALA A 212 13.76 -2.44 -8.02
CA ALA A 212 14.59 -1.24 -7.85
C ALA A 212 15.06 -0.70 -9.21
N GLY A 213 15.59 -1.59 -10.07
CA GLY A 213 16.03 -1.22 -11.42
C GLY A 213 14.88 -0.80 -12.34
N PHE A 214 13.68 -1.33 -12.14
CA PHE A 214 12.48 -0.88 -12.86
C PHE A 214 12.08 0.53 -12.45
N LEU A 215 11.94 0.81 -11.15
CA LEU A 215 11.50 2.11 -10.65
C LEU A 215 12.50 3.23 -10.96
N ALA A 216 13.80 2.96 -10.92
CA ALA A 216 14.85 3.93 -11.27
C ALA A 216 14.72 4.49 -12.70
N LYS A 217 14.03 3.79 -13.61
CA LYS A 217 13.74 4.25 -14.98
C LYS A 217 12.69 5.38 -15.03
N PHE A 218 11.99 5.65 -13.95
CA PHE A 218 10.84 6.55 -13.91
C PHE A 218 11.02 7.62 -12.81
N PRO A 219 11.93 8.58 -12.99
CA PRO A 219 12.03 9.69 -12.05
C PRO A 219 10.72 10.50 -12.02
N THR A 220 10.47 11.14 -10.89
CA THR A 220 9.41 12.13 -10.74
C THR A 220 10.02 13.53 -10.68
N GLY A 221 9.19 14.57 -10.70
CA GLY A 221 9.64 15.94 -10.39
C GLY A 221 10.31 16.09 -9.01
N ALA A 222 10.16 15.10 -8.12
CA ALA A 222 10.81 15.03 -6.80
C ALA A 222 12.04 14.11 -6.77
N GLY A 223 12.63 13.79 -7.92
CA GLY A 223 13.84 12.98 -8.04
C GLY A 223 13.59 11.50 -8.37
N GLU A 224 14.58 10.66 -8.06
CA GLU A 224 14.54 9.23 -8.37
C GLU A 224 13.40 8.51 -7.62
N THR A 225 12.70 7.62 -8.33
CA THR A 225 11.67 6.77 -7.72
C THR A 225 12.35 5.59 -7.03
N LYS A 226 12.66 5.78 -5.75
CA LYS A 226 12.99 4.71 -4.80
C LYS A 226 11.80 4.48 -3.88
N ALA A 227 11.39 3.22 -3.75
CA ALA A 227 10.27 2.81 -2.93
C ALA A 227 10.75 1.96 -1.75
N ASP A 228 10.03 2.05 -0.64
CA ASP A 228 10.14 1.11 0.49
C ASP A 228 9.10 0.01 0.37
N VAL A 229 7.92 0.34 -0.16
CA VAL A 229 6.84 -0.60 -0.47
C VAL A 229 6.38 -0.38 -1.89
N VAL A 230 6.23 -1.47 -2.65
CA VAL A 230 5.68 -1.47 -4.01
C VAL A 230 4.41 -2.30 -4.05
N ILE A 231 3.31 -1.70 -4.50
CA ILE A 231 2.06 -2.40 -4.80
C ILE A 231 1.99 -2.56 -6.31
N VAL A 232 2.21 -3.78 -6.79
CA VAL A 232 2.17 -4.13 -8.21
C VAL A 232 0.74 -4.57 -8.57
N LEU A 233 0.08 -3.77 -9.39
CA LEU A 233 -1.26 -4.04 -9.90
C LEU A 233 -1.19 -4.82 -11.21
N ASN A 234 -1.94 -5.91 -11.28
CA ASN A 234 -2.07 -6.75 -12.48
C ASN A 234 -3.55 -6.92 -12.87
N ASN A 235 -3.80 -7.19 -14.15
CA ASN A 235 -5.14 -7.50 -14.66
C ASN A 235 -5.12 -8.83 -15.44
N SER A 236 -4.36 -9.80 -14.94
CA SER A 236 -4.24 -11.12 -15.55
C SER A 236 -5.51 -11.95 -15.33
N GLU A 237 -6.08 -12.51 -16.40
CA GLU A 237 -7.26 -13.38 -16.31
C GLU A 237 -7.06 -14.61 -15.43
N THR A 238 -5.82 -15.08 -15.27
CA THR A 238 -5.48 -16.31 -14.54
C THR A 238 -4.77 -16.08 -13.21
N LEU A 239 -4.20 -14.90 -12.97
CA LEU A 239 -3.41 -14.61 -11.75
C LEU A 239 -4.21 -13.67 -10.86
N ASN A 240 -5.17 -14.22 -10.13
CA ASN A 240 -6.12 -13.44 -9.33
C ASN A 240 -5.86 -13.47 -7.82
N GLY A 241 -4.83 -14.19 -7.37
CA GLY A 241 -4.39 -14.16 -5.97
C GLY A 241 -3.65 -12.87 -5.62
N SER A 242 -3.68 -12.51 -4.34
CA SER A 242 -2.75 -11.55 -3.75
C SER A 242 -1.57 -12.28 -3.10
N PHE A 243 -0.42 -11.64 -3.10
CA PHE A 243 0.79 -12.18 -2.48
C PHE A 243 1.74 -11.04 -2.13
N SER A 244 2.40 -11.14 -0.97
CA SER A 244 3.36 -10.15 -0.53
C SER A 244 4.65 -10.76 -0.01
N ILE A 245 5.74 -10.03 -0.22
CA ILE A 245 7.05 -10.31 0.37
C ILE A 245 7.47 -9.07 1.19
N PRO A 246 7.95 -9.25 2.43
CA PRO A 246 8.39 -8.14 3.27
C PRO A 246 9.62 -7.43 2.71
N THR A 247 9.87 -6.22 3.20
CA THR A 247 11.13 -5.51 2.96
C THR A 247 12.34 -6.33 3.41
N GLN A 248 13.46 -6.10 2.72
CA GLN A 248 14.78 -6.47 3.24
C GLN A 248 15.45 -5.21 3.77
N ASP A 249 15.71 -5.17 5.07
CA ASP A 249 16.30 -4.00 5.71
C ASP A 249 17.80 -3.89 5.46
N ASP A 250 18.26 -2.64 5.30
CA ASP A 250 19.67 -2.30 5.27
C ASP A 250 20.15 -2.06 6.71
N ALA A 251 20.75 -3.09 7.30
CA ALA A 251 21.24 -3.05 8.68
C ALA A 251 22.44 -2.10 8.88
N GLU A 252 23.19 -1.81 7.81
CA GLU A 252 24.40 -0.96 7.84
C GLU A 252 24.03 0.51 7.98
N ARG A 253 22.85 0.92 7.48
CA ARG A 253 22.39 2.31 7.51
C ARG A 253 21.60 2.70 8.77
N GLY A 254 21.94 2.10 9.90
CA GLY A 254 21.37 2.50 11.19
C GLY A 254 19.91 2.08 11.40
N GLY A 255 19.34 2.51 12.51
CA GLY A 255 18.00 2.12 12.96
C GLY A 255 17.86 2.20 14.46
N GLU A 256 16.68 1.85 14.97
CA GLU A 256 16.37 1.88 16.40
C GLU A 256 16.23 0.46 16.94
N SER A 257 16.91 0.18 18.06
CA SER A 257 16.82 -1.11 18.73
C SER A 257 15.46 -1.27 19.42
N TYR A 258 14.98 -2.50 19.45
CA TYR A 258 13.81 -2.92 20.21
C TYR A 258 14.06 -4.31 20.82
N SER A 259 13.35 -4.65 21.90
CA SER A 259 13.43 -5.98 22.51
C SER A 259 12.17 -6.79 22.19
N PHE A 260 12.34 -8.07 21.85
CA PHE A 260 11.26 -9.04 21.68
C PHE A 260 11.65 -10.36 22.34
N ASP A 261 10.91 -10.77 23.38
CA ASP A 261 11.24 -11.90 24.26
C ASP A 261 12.71 -11.85 24.73
N ASP A 262 13.10 -10.70 25.28
CA ASP A 262 14.45 -10.43 25.78
C ASP A 262 15.58 -10.52 24.72
N LYS A 263 15.22 -10.65 23.45
CA LYS A 263 16.17 -10.58 22.33
C LYS A 263 16.15 -9.19 21.73
N GLU A 264 17.32 -8.58 21.66
CA GLU A 264 17.49 -7.32 20.95
C GLU A 264 17.38 -7.54 19.44
N ARG A 265 16.70 -6.60 18.80
CA ARG A 265 16.37 -6.53 17.39
C ARG A 265 16.41 -5.07 16.95
N LYS A 266 16.35 -4.81 15.65
CA LYS A 266 16.48 -3.45 15.09
C LYS A 266 15.44 -3.12 14.01
N HIS A 267 14.69 -2.04 14.18
CA HIS A 267 13.96 -1.42 13.08
C HIS A 267 14.95 -0.59 12.26
N CYS A 268 15.32 -0.99 11.05
CA CYS A 268 16.30 -0.23 10.27
C CYS A 268 15.63 0.97 9.58
N HIS A 269 16.37 2.07 9.40
CA HIS A 269 15.84 3.27 8.73
C HIS A 269 15.56 3.06 7.24
N PHE A 270 16.34 2.20 6.58
CA PHE A 270 16.32 1.99 5.14
C PHE A 270 16.09 0.52 4.79
N ALA A 271 15.52 0.30 3.61
CA ALA A 271 15.44 -1.02 3.00
C ALA A 271 16.51 -1.12 1.91
N SER A 272 17.22 -2.25 1.85
CA SER A 272 18.10 -2.59 0.73
C SER A 272 17.31 -3.12 -0.46
N ALA A 273 16.13 -3.70 -0.21
CA ALA A 273 15.14 -4.05 -1.21
C ALA A 273 13.72 -3.74 -0.71
N PRO A 274 12.85 -3.19 -1.57
CA PRO A 274 11.49 -2.85 -1.16
C PRO A 274 10.68 -4.10 -0.81
N GLY A 275 9.77 -3.94 0.14
CA GLY A 275 8.65 -4.86 0.30
C GLY A 275 7.73 -4.74 -0.90
N CYS A 276 7.09 -5.83 -1.29
CA CYS A 276 6.27 -5.84 -2.49
C CYS A 276 5.01 -6.66 -2.31
N SER A 277 3.91 -6.19 -2.89
CA SER A 277 2.63 -6.88 -2.97
C SER A 277 2.18 -6.95 -4.41
N SER A 278 1.78 -8.14 -4.90
CA SER A 278 1.07 -8.28 -6.17
C SER A 278 -0.42 -8.34 -5.90
N LEU A 279 -1.19 -7.41 -6.45
CA LEU A 279 -2.65 -7.37 -6.34
C LEU A 279 -3.29 -7.41 -7.72
N HIS A 280 -4.25 -8.33 -7.90
CA HIS A 280 -5.13 -8.28 -9.05
C HIS A 280 -6.13 -7.13 -8.89
N ILE A 281 -6.37 -6.33 -9.93
CA ILE A 281 -7.25 -5.15 -9.84
C ILE A 281 -8.67 -5.47 -9.36
N ARG A 282 -9.21 -6.65 -9.70
CA ARG A 282 -10.52 -7.10 -9.18
C ARG A 282 -10.54 -7.19 -7.66
N ASN A 283 -9.45 -7.62 -7.01
CA ASN A 283 -9.41 -7.74 -5.55
C ASN A 283 -9.33 -6.36 -4.88
N VAL A 284 -8.67 -5.41 -5.54
CA VAL A 284 -8.60 -4.00 -5.11
C VAL A 284 -9.96 -3.29 -5.29
N ASP A 285 -10.72 -3.67 -6.31
CA ASP A 285 -12.05 -3.11 -6.59
C ASP A 285 -13.15 -3.65 -5.65
N LEU A 286 -12.89 -4.72 -4.90
CA LEU A 286 -13.79 -5.19 -3.86
C LEU A 286 -13.65 -4.28 -2.63
N ASP A 287 -14.76 -3.88 -2.01
CA ASP A 287 -14.73 -3.23 -0.70
C ASP A 287 -14.16 -4.24 0.33
N SER A 288 -12.85 -4.23 0.46
CA SER A 288 -12.04 -5.31 1.03
C SER A 288 -10.81 -4.73 1.72
N PRO A 289 -10.39 -5.29 2.87
CA PRO A 289 -9.15 -4.87 3.54
C PRO A 289 -7.88 -5.40 2.85
N THR A 290 -7.97 -6.05 1.68
CA THR A 290 -6.83 -6.65 0.96
C THR A 290 -5.63 -5.70 0.85
N VAL A 291 -5.83 -4.43 0.48
CA VAL A 291 -4.70 -3.52 0.24
C VAL A 291 -3.90 -3.28 1.52
N ILE A 292 -4.57 -2.99 2.65
CA ILE A 292 -3.86 -2.76 3.92
C ILE A 292 -3.29 -4.05 4.50
N HIS A 293 -3.96 -5.19 4.30
CA HIS A 293 -3.47 -6.51 4.71
C HIS A 293 -2.16 -6.84 4.01
N GLU A 294 -2.12 -6.72 2.69
CA GLU A 294 -0.93 -6.99 1.88
C GLU A 294 0.16 -5.96 2.14
N PHE A 295 -0.20 -4.70 2.37
CA PHE A 295 0.74 -3.69 2.84
C PHE A 295 1.39 -4.08 4.17
N CYS A 296 0.66 -4.65 5.14
CA CYS A 296 1.24 -5.06 6.42
C CYS A 296 2.31 -6.14 6.24
N HIS A 297 2.08 -7.11 5.36
CA HIS A 297 3.13 -8.05 4.96
C HIS A 297 4.32 -7.34 4.33
N ALA A 298 4.09 -6.52 3.31
CA ALA A 298 5.15 -5.86 2.55
C ALA A 298 5.99 -4.91 3.42
N ALA A 299 5.34 -4.14 4.31
CA ALA A 299 5.99 -3.17 5.18
C ALA A 299 6.74 -3.82 6.36
N SER A 300 6.48 -5.09 6.66
CA SER A 300 7.23 -5.87 7.65
C SER A 300 8.64 -6.24 7.14
N GLU A 301 9.43 -6.98 7.93
CA GLU A 301 10.85 -7.24 7.64
C GLU A 301 11.19 -8.72 7.57
N LEU A 302 12.00 -9.09 6.58
CA LEU A 302 12.34 -10.47 6.25
C LEU A 302 12.99 -11.28 7.39
N ASN A 303 13.89 -10.66 8.14
CA ASN A 303 14.77 -11.30 9.13
C ASN A 303 14.47 -10.88 10.57
N ASN A 304 13.82 -9.73 10.73
CA ASN A 304 13.66 -9.01 11.96
C ASN A 304 12.22 -8.59 12.21
N GLY A 305 11.29 -9.33 11.63
CA GLY A 305 9.89 -9.36 12.06
C GLY A 305 8.98 -9.41 10.86
N TRP A 306 8.59 -10.63 10.48
CA TRP A 306 7.60 -10.81 9.44
C TRP A 306 6.21 -10.83 10.09
N ILE A 307 5.30 -10.01 9.57
CA ILE A 307 3.88 -10.11 9.86
C ILE A 307 3.29 -11.21 8.96
N MET A 308 2.75 -12.27 9.55
CA MET A 308 2.24 -13.46 8.85
C MET A 308 0.72 -13.53 8.86
N ASP A 309 0.17 -14.32 7.95
CA ASP A 309 -1.22 -14.73 8.00
C ASP A 309 -1.46 -15.60 9.24
N THR A 310 -2.50 -15.26 9.98
CA THR A 310 -2.96 -15.98 11.17
C THR A 310 -3.98 -17.08 10.83
N SER A 311 -4.36 -17.19 9.56
CA SER A 311 -5.25 -18.22 9.02
C SER A 311 -4.51 -19.52 8.62
N ILE A 312 -3.19 -19.57 8.79
CA ILE A 312 -2.34 -20.72 8.43
C ILE A 312 -1.57 -21.25 9.64
N ASN A 313 -1.40 -22.58 9.70
CA ASN A 313 -0.50 -23.22 10.67
C ASN A 313 0.90 -23.30 10.08
N MET A 314 1.67 -22.23 10.22
CA MET A 314 3.04 -22.23 9.74
C MET A 314 3.88 -23.31 10.40
N GLN A 315 4.93 -23.74 9.70
CA GLN A 315 5.91 -24.64 10.27
C GLN A 315 6.86 -23.85 11.20
N PRO A 316 7.12 -24.36 12.42
CA PRO A 316 8.09 -23.75 13.33
C PRO A 316 9.47 -23.60 12.68
N GLY A 317 10.22 -22.57 13.08
CA GLY A 317 11.62 -22.38 12.69
C GLY A 317 11.84 -21.87 11.26
N THR A 318 10.77 -21.55 10.52
CA THR A 318 10.88 -20.99 9.17
C THR A 318 11.52 -19.60 9.19
N ARG A 319 10.95 -18.63 9.93
CA ARG A 319 11.47 -17.27 10.16
C ARG A 319 10.94 -16.69 11.47
N PHE A 320 11.48 -15.53 11.88
CA PHE A 320 10.92 -14.77 12.98
C PHE A 320 9.61 -14.08 12.56
N ALA A 321 8.49 -14.62 13.02
CA ALA A 321 7.17 -14.02 12.88
C ALA A 321 6.82 -13.19 14.12
N VAL A 322 6.37 -11.95 13.93
CA VAL A 322 6.00 -11.06 15.04
C VAL A 322 4.70 -11.51 15.70
N ASN A 323 3.77 -12.03 14.90
CA ASN A 323 2.38 -12.24 15.27
C ASN A 323 1.98 -13.72 15.30
N GLN A 324 2.95 -14.63 15.29
CA GLN A 324 2.70 -16.06 15.36
C GLN A 324 3.80 -16.78 16.15
N LYS A 325 3.38 -17.67 17.04
CA LYS A 325 4.25 -18.59 17.80
C LYS A 325 3.68 -20.00 17.77
N HIS A 326 4.47 -20.97 18.20
CA HIS A 326 4.10 -22.38 18.17
C HIS A 326 4.16 -23.01 19.55
N ARG A 327 3.16 -23.83 19.86
CA ARG A 327 3.18 -24.80 20.95
C ARG A 327 4.06 -26.00 20.56
N ALA A 328 4.48 -26.78 21.56
CA ALA A 328 5.22 -28.01 21.31
C ALA A 328 4.31 -29.09 20.69
N ASP A 329 3.10 -29.24 21.21
CA ASP A 329 2.04 -30.08 20.66
C ASP A 329 0.75 -29.26 20.38
N ALA A 330 -0.05 -29.70 19.41
CA ALA A 330 -1.32 -29.05 19.08
C ALA A 330 -2.37 -29.15 20.21
N LYS A 331 -2.23 -30.13 21.10
CA LYS A 331 -3.09 -30.35 22.28
C LYS A 331 -2.67 -29.54 23.50
N ASP A 332 -1.48 -28.94 23.48
CA ASP A 332 -1.02 -28.11 24.58
C ASP A 332 -1.91 -26.87 24.72
N ALA A 333 -2.06 -26.37 25.95
CA ALA A 333 -2.73 -25.11 26.19
C ALA A 333 -2.00 -23.96 25.48
N VAL A 334 -2.75 -22.98 24.97
CA VAL A 334 -2.15 -21.71 24.52
C VAL A 334 -1.54 -21.02 25.75
N PRO A 335 -0.24 -20.66 25.72
CA PRO A 335 0.36 -19.88 26.81
C PRO A 335 -0.41 -18.57 27.02
N PRO A 336 -0.68 -18.15 28.28
CA PRO A 336 -1.46 -16.93 28.54
C PRO A 336 -0.78 -15.67 27.98
N ASP A 337 0.54 -15.62 28.06
CA ASP A 337 1.35 -14.54 27.49
C ASP A 337 1.87 -14.95 26.11
N PHE A 338 1.74 -14.05 25.15
CA PHE A 338 2.25 -14.25 23.81
C PHE A 338 3.72 -13.87 23.75
N ALA A 339 4.08 -12.62 24.02
CA ALA A 339 5.46 -12.12 23.94
C ALA A 339 5.66 -10.89 24.83
N THR A 340 6.93 -10.58 25.12
CA THR A 340 7.31 -9.28 25.71
C THR A 340 7.98 -8.42 24.65
N TYR A 341 7.38 -7.27 24.33
CA TYR A 341 7.91 -6.31 23.35
C TYR A 341 8.19 -4.96 24.03
N ASN A 342 9.44 -4.50 23.98
CA ASN A 342 9.92 -3.28 24.66
C ASN A 342 9.46 -3.18 26.14
N GLY A 343 9.62 -4.29 26.87
CA GLY A 343 9.23 -4.39 28.28
C GLY A 343 7.72 -4.51 28.54
N THR A 344 6.88 -4.48 27.51
CA THR A 344 5.43 -4.68 27.62
C THR A 344 5.05 -6.12 27.26
N THR A 345 4.38 -6.82 28.17
CA THR A 345 3.85 -8.16 27.90
C THR A 345 2.52 -8.10 27.16
N PHE A 346 2.44 -8.78 26.03
CA PHE A 346 1.25 -8.95 25.22
C PHE A 346 0.68 -10.34 25.43
N ARG A 347 -0.65 -10.45 25.59
CA ARG A 347 -1.33 -11.73 25.82
C ARG A 347 -1.57 -12.50 24.53
N SER A 348 -1.66 -13.82 24.64
CA SER A 348 -2.14 -14.67 23.55
C SER A 348 -3.65 -14.57 23.42
N ASN A 349 -4.15 -14.76 22.20
CA ASN A 349 -5.55 -15.08 21.98
C ASN A 349 -5.77 -16.57 22.32
N PRO A 350 -6.53 -16.92 23.38
CA PRO A 350 -6.75 -18.32 23.77
C PRO A 350 -7.61 -19.11 22.76
N VAL A 351 -8.31 -18.39 21.88
CA VAL A 351 -9.14 -18.92 20.79
C VAL A 351 -8.75 -18.26 19.47
N ARG A 352 -9.36 -18.63 18.35
CA ARG A 352 -9.21 -17.89 17.10
C ARG A 352 -9.98 -16.58 17.14
N PHE A 353 -9.67 -15.69 16.20
CA PHE A 353 -10.26 -14.36 16.10
C PHE A 353 -11.78 -14.33 15.83
N ASP A 354 -12.39 -15.49 15.61
CA ASP A 354 -13.84 -15.66 15.50
C ASP A 354 -14.48 -16.36 16.68
N GLY A 355 -13.75 -16.48 17.78
CA GLY A 355 -14.20 -17.14 19.00
C GLY A 355 -14.20 -18.66 18.91
N THR A 356 -13.83 -19.26 17.77
CA THR A 356 -13.74 -20.71 17.64
C THR A 356 -12.42 -21.22 18.22
N PRO A 357 -12.36 -22.46 18.74
CA PRO A 357 -11.10 -23.07 19.14
C PRO A 357 -10.09 -23.13 17.98
N TYR A 358 -8.80 -23.10 18.31
CA TYR A 358 -7.77 -23.43 17.32
C TYR A 358 -8.00 -24.84 16.77
N PRO A 359 -7.78 -25.09 15.47
CA PRO A 359 -7.86 -26.43 14.90
C PRO A 359 -6.95 -27.40 15.66
N THR A 360 -7.42 -28.63 15.87
CA THR A 360 -6.76 -29.64 16.72
C THR A 360 -5.39 -30.11 16.24
N HIS A 361 -5.00 -29.76 15.01
CA HIS A 361 -3.71 -30.07 14.40
C HIS A 361 -2.80 -28.83 14.31
N TRP A 362 -3.25 -27.66 14.76
CA TRP A 362 -2.44 -26.45 14.76
C TRP A 362 -1.55 -26.40 15.99
N THR A 363 -0.26 -26.13 15.78
CA THR A 363 0.63 -25.72 16.86
C THR A 363 0.69 -24.20 16.96
N ALA A 364 0.37 -23.49 15.88
CA ALA A 364 0.35 -22.04 15.83
C ALA A 364 -0.71 -21.41 16.74
N TYR A 365 -0.34 -20.31 17.40
CA TYR A 365 -1.22 -19.40 18.13
C TYR A 365 -0.78 -17.95 17.92
N HIS A 366 -1.66 -17.01 18.25
CA HIS A 366 -1.52 -15.60 17.89
C HIS A 366 -1.73 -14.66 19.10
N PRO A 367 -1.30 -13.39 19.02
CA PRO A 367 -1.59 -12.38 20.05
C PRO A 367 -3.08 -12.05 20.13
N GLU A 368 -3.50 -11.50 21.27
CA GLU A 368 -4.88 -11.04 21.46
C GLU A 368 -5.27 -9.92 20.47
N PRO A 369 -6.50 -9.93 19.94
CA PRO A 369 -6.97 -8.90 19.02
C PRO A 369 -6.95 -7.51 19.67
N LEU A 370 -6.72 -6.48 18.84
CA LEU A 370 -6.82 -5.09 19.31
C LEU A 370 -8.25 -4.74 19.74
N ASP A 371 -9.24 -5.18 18.97
CA ASP A 371 -10.66 -5.17 19.34
C ASP A 371 -11.15 -6.62 19.47
N GLY A 372 -11.46 -7.04 20.71
CA GLY A 372 -11.95 -8.39 21.01
C GLY A 372 -13.27 -8.78 20.35
N ARG A 373 -13.95 -7.85 19.66
CA ARG A 373 -15.17 -8.12 18.88
C ARG A 373 -14.92 -8.28 17.39
N GLN A 374 -13.69 -8.04 16.92
CA GLN A 374 -13.35 -8.00 15.51
C GLN A 374 -12.31 -9.07 15.17
N ARG A 375 -12.35 -9.55 13.93
CA ARG A 375 -11.32 -10.46 13.41
C ARG A 375 -9.99 -9.73 13.23
N SER A 376 -8.89 -10.46 13.30
CA SER A 376 -7.59 -9.92 12.91
C SER A 376 -7.58 -9.57 11.42
N LEU A 377 -6.93 -8.46 11.07
CA LEU A 377 -6.64 -8.10 9.69
C LEU A 377 -5.82 -9.19 8.98
N MET A 378 -5.00 -9.92 9.72
CA MET A 378 -4.18 -11.02 9.22
C MET A 378 -4.91 -12.37 9.26
N ASP A 379 -6.19 -12.43 9.65
CA ASP A 379 -6.98 -13.67 9.62
C ASP A 379 -7.75 -13.82 8.30
N ASP A 380 -8.42 -14.95 8.11
CA ASP A 380 -9.34 -15.14 7.00
C ASP A 380 -10.64 -14.33 7.22
N TRP A 381 -10.67 -13.16 6.60
CA TRP A 381 -11.83 -12.26 6.54
C TRP A 381 -12.64 -12.45 5.26
N GLN A 382 -12.23 -13.32 4.32
CA GLN A 382 -12.93 -13.49 3.06
C GLN A 382 -14.33 -14.09 3.28
N GLY A 383 -15.31 -13.55 2.56
CA GLY A 383 -16.72 -13.96 2.68
C GLY A 383 -17.39 -13.60 4.01
N LYS A 384 -16.79 -12.76 4.86
CA LYS A 384 -17.39 -12.32 6.14
C LYS A 384 -18.10 -10.96 6.00
N PRO A 385 -19.26 -10.76 6.66
CA PRO A 385 -20.03 -9.52 6.56
C PRO A 385 -19.30 -8.31 7.15
N ASP A 386 -18.50 -8.50 8.21
CA ASP A 386 -17.78 -7.43 8.92
C ASP A 386 -16.30 -7.32 8.50
N ARG A 387 -15.91 -7.79 7.32
CA ARG A 387 -14.49 -7.83 6.88
C ARG A 387 -13.79 -6.46 6.90
N LEU A 388 -14.55 -5.38 6.69
CA LEU A 388 -14.04 -4.00 6.72
C LEU A 388 -13.78 -3.51 8.14
N ARG A 389 -14.25 -4.24 9.15
CA ARG A 389 -13.99 -3.96 10.56
C ARG A 389 -12.78 -4.73 11.07
N CYS A 390 -12.07 -5.48 10.25
CA CYS A 390 -10.87 -6.17 10.69
C CYS A 390 -9.78 -5.18 11.09
N ARG A 391 -9.07 -5.50 12.18
CA ARG A 391 -7.93 -4.72 12.69
C ARG A 391 -6.80 -5.66 13.08
N LEU A 392 -5.57 -5.17 13.09
CA LEU A 392 -4.42 -5.93 13.59
C LEU A 392 -4.63 -6.37 15.05
N ASP A 393 -3.90 -7.39 15.48
CA ASP A 393 -3.76 -7.69 16.91
C ASP A 393 -2.91 -6.61 17.61
N ARG A 394 -2.96 -6.58 18.95
CA ARG A 394 -2.32 -5.51 19.74
C ARG A 394 -0.81 -5.42 19.53
N LEU A 395 -0.14 -6.57 19.47
CA LEU A 395 1.30 -6.64 19.32
C LEU A 395 1.71 -6.18 17.92
N THR A 396 1.07 -6.72 16.89
CA THR A 396 1.36 -6.38 15.50
C THR A 396 1.11 -4.91 15.21
N TYR A 397 0.01 -4.36 15.71
CA TYR A 397 -0.29 -2.94 15.59
C TYR A 397 0.85 -2.08 16.18
N THR A 398 1.24 -2.38 17.42
CA THR A 398 2.29 -1.64 18.14
C THR A 398 3.63 -1.76 17.42
N TRP A 399 4.04 -2.98 17.07
CA TRP A 399 5.30 -3.25 16.38
C TRP A 399 5.38 -2.56 15.01
N LEU A 400 4.30 -2.63 14.21
CA LEU A 400 4.27 -2.00 12.88
C LEU A 400 4.29 -0.47 12.99
N ARG A 401 3.60 0.10 13.98
CA ARG A 401 3.65 1.54 14.25
C ARG A 401 5.05 2.01 14.59
N ASP A 402 5.75 1.32 15.49
CA ASP A 402 7.11 1.66 15.86
C ASP A 402 8.03 1.57 14.64
N ARG A 403 7.95 0.47 13.88
CA ARG A 403 8.71 0.30 12.64
C ARG A 403 8.48 1.45 11.66
N LEU A 404 7.22 1.79 11.39
CA LEU A 404 6.87 2.89 10.49
C LEU A 404 7.41 4.22 11.00
N ASN A 405 7.34 4.49 12.31
CA ASN A 405 7.90 5.70 12.89
C ASN A 405 9.42 5.79 12.67
N VAL A 406 10.16 4.68 12.80
CA VAL A 406 11.61 4.63 12.54
C VAL A 406 11.94 4.85 11.05
N LYS A 407 11.14 4.26 10.16
CA LYS A 407 11.25 4.51 8.70
C LYS A 407 10.93 5.95 8.35
N LEU A 408 9.96 6.57 9.03
CA LEU A 408 9.57 7.95 8.81
C LEU A 408 10.51 8.96 9.47
N SER A 409 11.20 8.61 10.56
CA SER A 409 12.18 9.48 11.24
C SER A 409 13.51 9.57 10.50
N ARG A 410 13.77 8.63 9.57
CA ARG A 410 15.04 8.54 8.85
C ARG A 410 15.46 9.88 8.26
N GLN A 411 16.70 10.25 8.58
CA GLN A 411 17.46 11.30 7.94
C GLN A 411 18.45 10.65 6.98
N GLY A 412 18.96 11.41 6.00
CA GLY A 412 19.86 10.89 4.97
C GLY A 412 21.17 10.38 5.51
#